data_AF-B7IZJ9-F1
#
_entry.id   AF-B7IZJ9-F1
#
_cell.length_a   1.000
_cell.length_b   1.000
_cell.length_c   1.000
_cell.angle_alpha   90.00
_cell.angle_beta   90.00
_cell.angle_gamma   90.00
#
_symmetry.space_group_name_H-M   'P 1'
#
loop_
_entity.id
_entity.type
_entity.pdbx_description
1 polymer ?
#
loop_
_entity_poly.entity_id
_entity_poly.type
_entity_poly.pdbx_seq_one_letter_code
_entity_poly.pdbx_strand_id
1 'polypeptide(L)'
;MPYIKTINKGGNGNRGVMFSVTANKDIFVTGFSTYFRIRGVAYVDIYVRDGGYANGAGGWVKIVSNVPTNVIDNNKVYTEIPAKLKVKIKSGETKGFALVNPSGSNIAYSDGDTSFSNDDVTLINGAGFSTLSSGFSERRIFNGRVDYELDNDPPTQPGEITGIQETLYLTSESIQLDWGASTSQIGAPITYDIDIYDGSAWLSVATSVSDISISVIIPRHINTDNAKIRVQAKDTVGNKSPYKESQDFSIYDKMLLIRDRETVKSYKNGIWKTI
;
A
#
# COMPACT_ATOMS: atom_id res chain seq x y z
N MET A 1 -9.92 0.63 -0.94
CA MET A 1 -9.40 -0.67 -0.46
C MET A 1 -9.46 -1.66 -1.62
N PRO A 2 -8.35 -2.34 -1.93
CA PRO A 2 -8.30 -3.42 -2.92
C PRO A 2 -9.35 -4.50 -2.63
N TYR A 3 -9.88 -5.10 -3.68
CA TYR A 3 -10.81 -6.22 -3.57
C TYR A 3 -10.80 -7.07 -4.83
N ILE A 4 -11.28 -8.30 -4.67
CA ILE A 4 -11.62 -9.18 -5.78
C ILE A 4 -13.06 -9.64 -5.62
N LYS A 5 -13.81 -9.69 -6.73
CA LYS A 5 -15.22 -10.11 -6.73
C LYS A 5 -15.45 -11.20 -7.75
N THR A 6 -16.40 -12.08 -7.44
CA THR A 6 -16.89 -13.09 -8.37
C THR A 6 -18.15 -12.59 -9.08
N ILE A 7 -18.71 -13.45 -9.94
CA ILE A 7 -19.96 -13.18 -10.65
C ILE A 7 -21.06 -14.04 -10.03
N ASN A 8 -22.15 -13.40 -9.59
CA ASN A 8 -23.36 -14.09 -9.19
C ASN A 8 -24.13 -14.55 -10.44
N LYS A 9 -24.10 -15.86 -10.73
CA LYS A 9 -24.93 -16.49 -11.77
C LYS A 9 -26.29 -16.97 -11.23
N GLY A 10 -26.52 -16.82 -9.92
CA GLY A 10 -27.76 -17.19 -9.24
C GLY A 10 -27.96 -18.69 -9.07
N GLY A 11 -29.15 -19.06 -8.59
CA GLY A 11 -29.66 -20.43 -8.59
C GLY A 11 -29.46 -21.22 -7.31
N ASN A 12 -28.33 -21.06 -6.60
CA ASN A 12 -27.99 -21.93 -5.47
C ASN A 12 -27.66 -21.20 -4.17
N GLY A 13 -27.75 -21.93 -3.06
CA GLY A 13 -27.29 -21.50 -1.76
C GLY A 13 -27.61 -22.54 -0.70
N ASN A 14 -26.85 -22.53 0.39
CA ASN A 14 -26.98 -23.45 1.50
C ASN A 14 -26.57 -22.74 2.80
N ARG A 15 -26.33 -23.51 3.87
CA ARG A 15 -25.88 -22.98 5.15
C ARG A 15 -24.53 -22.28 5.03
N GLY A 16 -23.64 -22.81 4.22
CA GLY A 16 -22.35 -22.19 4.00
C GLY A 16 -21.77 -22.42 2.61
N VAL A 17 -20.70 -21.69 2.37
CA VAL A 17 -19.82 -21.83 1.20
C VAL A 17 -18.38 -21.77 1.67
N MET A 18 -17.53 -22.60 1.07
CA MET A 18 -16.09 -22.57 1.24
C MET A 18 -15.40 -22.36 -0.10
N PHE A 19 -14.27 -21.66 -0.06
CA PHE A 19 -13.45 -21.31 -1.22
C PHE A 19 -12.02 -21.07 -0.77
N SER A 20 -11.08 -21.00 -1.70
CA SER A 20 -9.69 -20.64 -1.40
C SER A 20 -9.34 -19.27 -1.92
N VAL A 21 -8.41 -18.61 -1.21
CA VAL A 21 -7.70 -17.42 -1.65
C VAL A 21 -6.22 -17.79 -1.70
N THR A 22 -5.63 -17.69 -2.88
CA THR A 22 -4.17 -17.74 -3.08
C THR A 22 -3.67 -16.33 -3.26
N ALA A 23 -2.62 -15.96 -2.52
CA ALA A 23 -2.05 -14.63 -2.61
C ALA A 23 -0.85 -14.62 -3.57
N ASN A 24 -0.81 -13.67 -4.50
CA ASN A 24 0.33 -13.39 -5.38
C ASN A 24 1.29 -12.37 -4.73
N LYS A 25 0.79 -11.58 -3.78
CA LYS A 25 1.57 -10.67 -2.91
C LYS A 25 1.18 -10.90 -1.45
N ASP A 26 2.02 -10.50 -0.51
CA ASP A 26 1.64 -10.55 0.90
C ASP A 26 0.40 -9.66 1.14
N ILE A 27 -0.64 -10.20 1.76
CA ILE A 27 -1.90 -9.50 2.03
C ILE A 27 -2.44 -9.79 3.43
N PHE A 28 -3.34 -8.93 3.89
CA PHE A 28 -4.31 -9.23 4.92
C PHE A 28 -5.71 -9.27 4.32
N VAL A 29 -6.42 -10.39 4.45
CA VAL A 29 -7.87 -10.42 4.19
C VAL A 29 -8.57 -9.70 5.34
N THR A 30 -9.34 -8.67 5.00
CA THR A 30 -9.95 -7.74 5.95
C THR A 30 -11.46 -7.84 6.02
N GLY A 31 -12.11 -8.41 5.00
CA GLY A 31 -13.57 -8.50 4.99
C GLY A 31 -14.13 -9.36 3.87
N PHE A 32 -15.44 -9.61 3.98
CA PHE A 32 -16.23 -10.30 2.97
C PHE A 32 -17.55 -9.61 2.77
N SER A 33 -18.01 -9.57 1.52
CA SER A 33 -19.40 -9.29 1.18
C SER A 33 -19.96 -10.46 0.37
N THR A 34 -21.22 -10.82 0.61
CA THR A 34 -21.86 -11.94 -0.11
C THR A 34 -23.30 -11.64 -0.45
N TYR A 35 -23.84 -12.38 -1.41
CA TYR A 35 -25.29 -12.45 -1.59
C TYR A 35 -25.91 -13.39 -0.57
N PHE A 36 -27.06 -12.98 -0.04
CA PHE A 36 -27.89 -13.79 0.85
C PHE A 36 -29.23 -14.07 0.19
N ARG A 37 -29.79 -15.27 0.45
CA ARG A 37 -31.08 -15.74 -0.06
C ARG A 37 -32.27 -15.36 0.83
N ILE A 38 -32.13 -14.34 1.67
CA ILE A 38 -33.15 -13.86 2.60
C ILE A 38 -33.23 -12.34 2.57
N ARG A 39 -34.21 -11.79 3.28
CA ARG A 39 -34.28 -10.38 3.69
C ARG A 39 -34.33 -10.32 5.22
N GLY A 40 -33.72 -9.31 5.83
CA GLY A 40 -33.62 -9.16 7.28
C GLY A 40 -32.23 -9.53 7.81
N VAL A 41 -32.15 -10.03 9.04
CA VAL A 41 -30.85 -10.31 9.70
C VAL A 41 -30.41 -11.74 9.40
N ALA A 42 -29.24 -11.88 8.76
CA ALA A 42 -28.47 -13.13 8.75
C ALA A 42 -27.44 -13.10 9.89
N TYR A 43 -27.00 -14.28 10.34
CA TYR A 43 -25.83 -14.39 11.20
C TYR A 43 -24.73 -15.09 10.43
N VAL A 44 -23.48 -14.65 10.58
CA VAL A 44 -22.35 -15.27 9.87
C VAL A 44 -21.23 -15.63 10.85
N ASP A 45 -20.84 -16.89 10.83
CA ASP A 45 -19.55 -17.37 11.31
C ASP A 45 -18.57 -17.40 10.14
N ILE A 46 -17.30 -17.09 10.42
CA ILE A 46 -16.21 -17.15 9.44
C ILE A 46 -15.14 -18.10 9.96
N TYR A 47 -14.74 -19.04 9.12
CA TYR A 47 -13.67 -19.99 9.39
C TYR A 47 -12.55 -19.79 8.40
N VAL A 48 -11.32 -20.07 8.85
CA VAL A 48 -10.12 -20.10 8.02
C VAL A 48 -9.46 -21.48 8.11
N ARG A 49 -8.79 -21.89 7.04
CA ARG A 49 -8.01 -23.13 6.99
C ARG A 49 -6.72 -22.89 6.22
N ASP A 50 -5.61 -23.39 6.73
CA ASP A 50 -4.33 -23.36 5.99
C ASP A 50 -4.33 -24.39 4.86
N GLY A 51 -3.72 -24.04 3.72
CA GLY A 51 -3.61 -24.92 2.56
C GLY A 51 -4.89 -25.01 1.71
N GLY A 52 -5.77 -24.01 1.78
CA GLY A 52 -6.99 -23.94 0.98
C GLY A 52 -8.23 -24.60 1.60
N TYR A 53 -9.35 -24.56 0.88
CA TYR A 53 -10.59 -25.24 1.29
C TYR A 53 -10.42 -26.76 1.24
N ALA A 54 -11.14 -27.45 2.13
CA ALA A 54 -11.29 -28.89 2.10
C ALA A 54 -12.66 -29.26 2.69
N ASN A 55 -13.22 -30.36 2.20
CA ASN A 55 -14.41 -30.95 2.79
C ASN A 55 -14.13 -31.55 4.16
N GLY A 56 -15.12 -31.45 5.04
CA GLY A 56 -15.03 -31.90 6.42
C GLY A 56 -14.49 -30.81 7.35
N ALA A 57 -14.71 -30.99 8.65
CA ALA A 57 -14.37 -29.98 9.65
C ALA A 57 -12.86 -29.90 9.97
N GLY A 58 -12.05 -30.83 9.46
CA GLY A 58 -10.62 -30.92 9.76
C GLY A 58 -9.82 -29.70 9.29
N GLY A 59 -9.11 -29.05 10.22
CA GLY A 59 -8.24 -27.91 9.95
C GLY A 59 -8.95 -26.56 9.83
N TRP A 60 -10.28 -26.51 9.93
CA TRP A 60 -11.03 -25.26 9.97
C TRP A 60 -11.00 -24.65 11.36
N VAL A 61 -10.57 -23.39 11.46
CA VAL A 61 -10.56 -22.60 12.69
C VAL A 61 -11.58 -21.49 12.57
N LYS A 62 -12.56 -21.43 13.48
CA LYS A 62 -13.50 -20.31 13.54
C LYS A 62 -12.77 -19.07 14.03
N ILE A 63 -12.78 -18.00 13.24
CA ILE A 63 -12.12 -16.72 13.58
C ILE A 63 -13.12 -15.62 13.94
N VAL A 64 -14.36 -15.77 13.50
CA VAL A 64 -15.46 -14.85 13.80
C VAL A 64 -16.72 -15.66 14.00
N SER A 65 -17.54 -15.27 14.99
CA SER A 65 -18.79 -15.95 15.27
C SER A 65 -19.99 -15.01 15.36
N ASN A 66 -21.10 -15.47 14.80
CA ASN A 66 -22.44 -14.94 14.96
C ASN A 66 -22.56 -13.45 14.63
N VAL A 67 -21.93 -13.00 13.55
CA VAL A 67 -21.98 -11.59 13.14
C VAL A 67 -23.33 -11.26 12.52
N PRO A 68 -24.12 -10.36 13.13
CA PRO A 68 -25.39 -9.93 12.56
C PRO A 68 -25.14 -9.12 11.29
N THR A 69 -25.79 -9.54 10.22
CA THR A 69 -25.61 -8.99 8.87
C THR A 69 -26.97 -8.59 8.33
N ASN A 70 -27.19 -7.28 8.14
CA ASN A 70 -28.47 -6.72 7.70
C ASN A 70 -28.61 -6.82 6.18
N VAL A 71 -29.40 -7.79 5.72
CA VAL A 71 -29.65 -8.05 4.31
C VAL A 71 -30.83 -7.22 3.81
N ILE A 72 -30.53 -6.27 2.92
CA ILE A 72 -31.50 -5.29 2.42
C ILE A 72 -32.33 -5.86 1.25
N ASP A 73 -31.69 -6.59 0.33
CA ASP A 73 -32.37 -7.20 -0.82
C ASP A 73 -31.86 -8.63 -1.10
N ASN A 74 -32.81 -9.54 -1.30
CA ASN A 74 -32.58 -10.97 -1.45
C ASN A 74 -31.90 -11.25 -2.81
N ASN A 75 -30.64 -11.66 -2.77
CA ASN A 75 -29.84 -12.07 -3.92
C ASN A 75 -29.65 -10.98 -5.02
N LYS A 76 -29.83 -9.69 -4.68
CA LYS A 76 -29.67 -8.58 -5.64
C LYS A 76 -28.50 -7.64 -5.34
N VAL A 77 -28.07 -7.56 -4.09
CA VAL A 77 -26.96 -6.68 -3.68
C VAL A 77 -25.99 -7.46 -2.80
N TYR A 78 -24.69 -7.20 -2.98
CA TYR A 78 -23.67 -7.64 -2.03
C TYR A 78 -23.96 -7.03 -0.66
N THR A 79 -24.10 -7.87 0.34
CA THR A 79 -24.22 -7.41 1.73
C THR A 79 -22.88 -7.62 2.41
N GLU A 80 -22.29 -6.53 2.90
CA GLU A 80 -21.08 -6.56 3.72
C GLU A 80 -21.34 -7.30 5.03
N ILE A 81 -20.45 -8.22 5.38
CA ILE A 81 -20.46 -8.87 6.69
C ILE A 81 -19.61 -7.97 7.62
N PRO A 82 -20.21 -7.32 8.63
CA PRO A 82 -19.53 -6.31 9.46
C PRO A 82 -18.61 -6.97 10.51
N ALA A 83 -17.62 -7.70 10.03
CA ALA A 83 -16.61 -8.39 10.83
C ALA A 83 -15.25 -7.72 10.62
N LYS A 84 -14.51 -7.46 11.71
CA LYS A 84 -13.12 -7.03 11.62
C LYS A 84 -12.22 -8.24 11.44
N LEU A 85 -11.62 -8.39 10.27
CA LEU A 85 -10.65 -9.45 9.99
C LEU A 85 -9.26 -8.86 9.78
N LYS A 86 -8.24 -9.66 10.09
CA LYS A 86 -6.84 -9.39 9.71
C LYS A 86 -6.11 -10.72 9.52
N VAL A 87 -6.52 -11.47 8.50
CA VAL A 87 -5.93 -12.79 8.20
C VAL A 87 -4.78 -12.61 7.22
N LYS A 88 -3.54 -12.77 7.69
CA LYS A 88 -2.35 -12.71 6.84
C LYS A 88 -2.27 -13.90 5.89
N ILE A 89 -1.99 -13.65 4.61
CA ILE A 89 -1.65 -14.66 3.60
C ILE A 89 -0.39 -14.17 2.90
N LYS A 90 0.69 -14.95 2.96
CA LYS A 90 1.93 -14.56 2.26
C LYS A 90 1.83 -14.89 0.77
N SER A 91 2.63 -14.21 -0.05
CA SER A 91 2.80 -14.52 -1.47
C SER A 91 3.13 -16.00 -1.66
N GLY A 92 2.39 -16.65 -2.57
CA GLY A 92 2.45 -18.09 -2.85
C GLY A 92 1.64 -18.97 -1.89
N GLU A 93 1.15 -18.45 -0.76
CA GLU A 93 0.31 -19.23 0.16
C GLU A 93 -1.16 -19.24 -0.28
N THR A 94 -1.85 -20.33 0.09
CA THR A 94 -3.29 -20.48 -0.08
C THR A 94 -3.96 -20.68 1.28
N LYS A 95 -5.02 -19.92 1.55
CA LYS A 95 -5.92 -20.17 2.68
C LYS A 95 -7.34 -20.45 2.20
N GLY A 96 -7.99 -21.41 2.86
CA GLY A 96 -9.41 -21.67 2.73
C GLY A 96 -10.18 -20.73 3.63
N PHE A 97 -11.32 -20.26 3.15
CA PHE A 97 -12.32 -19.54 3.95
C PHE A 97 -13.66 -20.25 3.83
N ALA A 98 -14.41 -20.27 4.94
CA ALA A 98 -15.78 -20.73 4.94
C ALA A 98 -16.68 -19.71 5.63
N LEU A 99 -17.74 -19.29 4.93
CA LEU A 99 -18.78 -18.44 5.47
C LEU A 99 -19.97 -19.33 5.80
N VAL A 100 -20.46 -19.25 7.04
CA VAL A 100 -21.52 -20.13 7.54
C VAL A 100 -22.59 -19.30 8.21
N ASN A 101 -23.84 -19.47 7.82
CA ASN A 101 -24.95 -19.00 8.64
C ASN A 101 -25.38 -20.10 9.61
N PRO A 102 -25.11 -20.00 10.92
CA PRO A 102 -25.48 -21.03 11.87
C PRO A 102 -27.00 -21.24 11.97
N SER A 103 -27.79 -20.23 11.61
CA SER A 103 -29.24 -20.17 11.82
C SER A 103 -30.07 -20.49 10.56
N GLY A 104 -29.45 -20.71 9.40
CA GLY A 104 -30.24 -20.98 8.18
C GLY A 104 -29.44 -21.23 6.90
N SER A 105 -30.13 -21.65 5.84
CA SER A 105 -29.53 -22.01 4.54
C SER A 105 -29.67 -20.89 3.52
N ASN A 106 -28.96 -19.78 3.74
CA ASN A 106 -29.15 -18.55 2.97
C ASN A 106 -27.87 -17.94 2.39
N ILE A 107 -26.71 -18.59 2.50
CA ILE A 107 -25.50 -18.08 1.83
C ILE A 107 -25.54 -18.52 0.38
N ALA A 108 -25.52 -17.56 -0.54
CA ALA A 108 -25.62 -17.83 -1.97
C ALA A 108 -24.26 -18.20 -2.58
N TYR A 109 -24.31 -19.06 -3.59
CA TYR A 109 -23.17 -19.44 -4.42
C TYR A 109 -23.68 -19.84 -5.81
N SER A 110 -22.79 -19.87 -6.81
CA SER A 110 -23.13 -20.29 -8.17
C SER A 110 -22.53 -21.65 -8.48
N ASP A 111 -23.11 -22.37 -9.44
CA ASP A 111 -22.44 -23.53 -10.02
C ASP A 111 -21.24 -23.11 -10.87
N GLY A 112 -20.14 -23.87 -10.75
CA GLY A 112 -18.99 -23.73 -11.63
C GLY A 112 -17.64 -23.97 -10.95
N ASP A 113 -16.63 -24.04 -11.80
CA ASP A 113 -15.22 -24.34 -11.44
C ASP A 113 -14.30 -23.19 -11.89
N THR A 114 -14.86 -21.98 -11.96
CA THR A 114 -14.15 -20.80 -12.45
C THR A 114 -13.39 -20.15 -11.30
N SER A 115 -12.09 -19.96 -11.50
CA SER A 115 -11.25 -19.10 -10.65
C SER A 115 -11.28 -17.66 -11.14
N PHE A 116 -11.09 -16.71 -10.22
CA PHE A 116 -11.05 -15.28 -10.50
C PHE A 116 -9.72 -14.74 -10.00
N SER A 117 -9.01 -13.95 -10.80
CA SER A 117 -7.68 -13.43 -10.43
C SER A 117 -7.56 -11.94 -10.72
N ASN A 118 -6.71 -11.28 -9.95
CA ASN A 118 -6.08 -10.00 -10.29
C ASN A 118 -4.57 -10.11 -9.98
N ASP A 119 -3.85 -8.99 -10.02
CA ASP A 119 -2.39 -8.97 -9.80
C ASP A 119 -1.97 -9.40 -8.38
N ASP A 120 -2.87 -9.33 -7.40
CA ASP A 120 -2.54 -9.54 -5.99
C ASP A 120 -3.04 -10.89 -5.46
N VAL A 121 -4.17 -11.39 -5.97
CA VAL A 121 -4.86 -12.58 -5.44
C VAL A 121 -5.57 -13.38 -6.52
N THR A 122 -5.75 -14.67 -6.25
CA THR A 122 -6.60 -15.60 -6.98
C THR A 122 -7.63 -16.21 -6.04
N LEU A 123 -8.92 -16.03 -6.35
CA LEU A 123 -10.01 -16.78 -5.75
C LEU A 123 -10.22 -18.08 -6.53
N ILE A 124 -10.12 -19.18 -5.81
CA ILE A 124 -10.40 -20.52 -6.33
C ILE A 124 -11.76 -20.94 -5.79
N ASN A 125 -12.62 -21.47 -6.67
CA ASN A 125 -13.91 -22.02 -6.27
C ASN A 125 -13.77 -23.12 -5.22
N GLY A 126 -14.88 -23.48 -4.58
CA GLY A 126 -14.89 -24.57 -3.63
C GLY A 126 -16.24 -25.28 -3.59
N ALA A 127 -16.83 -25.38 -2.41
CA ALA A 127 -18.03 -26.15 -2.18
C ALA A 127 -19.08 -25.37 -1.40
N GLY A 128 -20.35 -25.60 -1.72
CA GLY A 128 -21.47 -25.26 -0.85
C GLY A 128 -21.70 -26.38 0.14
N PHE A 129 -22.19 -26.10 1.35
CA PHE A 129 -22.38 -27.16 2.35
C PHE A 129 -23.52 -26.88 3.32
N SER A 130 -24.05 -27.96 3.91
CA SER A 130 -25.10 -27.91 4.95
C SER A 130 -24.52 -27.81 6.35
N THR A 131 -23.41 -28.48 6.63
CA THR A 131 -22.59 -28.25 7.83
C THR A 131 -21.11 -28.35 7.44
N LEU A 132 -20.19 -27.84 8.26
CA LEU A 132 -18.75 -28.00 7.98
C LEU A 132 -18.32 -29.48 7.89
N SER A 133 -19.14 -30.42 8.37
CA SER A 133 -18.86 -31.86 8.33
C SER A 133 -19.66 -32.63 7.27
N SER A 134 -20.65 -32.03 6.60
CA SER A 134 -21.57 -32.77 5.71
C SER A 134 -22.36 -31.93 4.71
N GLY A 135 -22.91 -32.60 3.70
CA GLY A 135 -23.80 -32.00 2.70
C GLY A 135 -23.06 -31.15 1.67
N PHE A 136 -21.86 -31.56 1.29
CA PHE A 136 -21.02 -30.85 0.32
C PHE A 136 -21.60 -30.93 -1.09
N SER A 137 -21.61 -29.80 -1.77
CA SER A 137 -21.86 -29.67 -3.19
C SER A 137 -20.60 -29.07 -3.82
N GLU A 138 -19.89 -29.86 -4.61
CA GLU A 138 -18.64 -29.46 -5.26
C GLU A 138 -18.85 -28.46 -6.39
N ARG A 139 -17.76 -27.85 -6.85
CA ARG A 139 -17.74 -26.91 -7.99
C ARG A 139 -18.76 -25.79 -7.76
N ARG A 140 -18.57 -25.06 -6.66
CA ARG A 140 -19.35 -23.90 -6.28
C ARG A 140 -18.46 -22.67 -6.22
N ILE A 141 -18.90 -21.64 -6.91
CA ILE A 141 -18.27 -20.33 -6.91
C ILE A 141 -18.91 -19.53 -5.78
N PHE A 142 -18.10 -19.06 -4.83
CA PHE A 142 -18.52 -18.06 -3.85
C PHE A 142 -19.13 -16.85 -4.58
N ASN A 143 -20.35 -16.42 -4.22
CA ASN A 143 -20.98 -15.25 -4.83
C ASN A 143 -20.73 -14.02 -3.95
N GLY A 144 -19.57 -13.39 -4.13
CA GLY A 144 -19.13 -12.39 -3.17
C GLY A 144 -17.94 -11.56 -3.61
N ARG A 145 -17.51 -10.75 -2.66
CA ARG A 145 -16.33 -9.90 -2.71
C ARG A 145 -15.45 -10.27 -1.51
N VAL A 146 -14.15 -10.37 -1.75
CA VAL A 146 -13.12 -10.49 -0.73
C VAL A 146 -12.37 -9.17 -0.67
N ASP A 147 -12.39 -8.56 0.50
CA ASP A 147 -11.67 -7.31 0.79
C ASP A 147 -10.32 -7.63 1.41
N TYR A 148 -9.28 -6.92 0.97
CA TYR A 148 -7.93 -7.12 1.46
C TYR A 148 -7.10 -5.83 1.44
N GLU A 149 -6.02 -5.86 2.20
CA GLU A 149 -4.95 -4.87 2.21
C GLU A 149 -3.65 -5.54 1.79
N LEU A 150 -2.79 -4.83 1.06
CA LEU A 150 -1.43 -5.29 0.82
C LEU A 150 -0.63 -5.16 2.12
N ASP A 151 0.08 -6.22 2.49
CA ASP A 151 1.08 -6.17 3.56
C ASP A 151 2.33 -5.52 2.98
N ASN A 152 2.32 -4.20 2.95
CA ASN A 152 3.34 -3.38 2.33
C ASN A 152 4.04 -2.55 3.39
N ASP A 153 5.26 -2.97 3.76
CA ASP A 153 6.14 -2.14 4.55
C ASP A 153 6.56 -0.87 3.78
N PRO A 154 6.89 0.23 4.48
CA PRO A 154 7.46 1.39 3.82
C PRO A 154 8.72 1.03 3.03
N PRO A 155 9.05 1.78 1.95
CA PRO A 155 10.30 1.59 1.24
C PRO A 155 11.50 1.66 2.17
N THR A 156 12.58 0.96 1.83
CA THR A 156 13.84 1.09 2.57
C THR A 156 14.35 2.53 2.53
N GLN A 157 15.10 2.95 3.55
CA GLN A 157 15.77 4.25 3.54
C GLN A 157 16.67 4.37 2.28
N PRO A 158 16.73 5.55 1.63
CA PRO A 158 17.69 5.80 0.57
C PRO A 158 19.13 5.59 1.05
N GLY A 159 20.02 5.21 0.13
CA GLY A 159 21.46 5.10 0.40
C GLY A 159 22.15 6.47 0.50
N GLU A 160 23.47 6.47 0.71
CA GLU A 160 24.27 7.69 0.89
C GLU A 160 23.99 8.75 -0.19
N ILE A 161 23.88 10.01 0.24
CA ILE A 161 23.72 11.15 -0.65
C ILE A 161 25.10 11.64 -1.07
N THR A 162 25.33 11.78 -2.37
CA THR A 162 26.58 12.26 -2.97
C THR A 162 26.34 13.44 -3.90
N GLY A 163 27.42 14.09 -4.35
CA GLY A 163 27.35 15.28 -5.23
C GLY A 163 27.39 16.63 -4.48
N ILE A 164 27.47 16.60 -3.15
CA ILE A 164 27.58 17.79 -2.29
C ILE A 164 29.05 18.11 -2.04
N GLN A 165 29.45 19.37 -2.27
CA GLN A 165 30.75 19.89 -1.86
C GLN A 165 30.64 20.54 -0.47
N GLU A 166 31.72 20.57 0.30
CA GLU A 166 31.74 21.15 1.67
C GLU A 166 31.31 22.61 1.70
N THR A 167 31.58 23.38 0.64
CA THR A 167 31.16 24.79 0.54
C THR A 167 30.72 25.10 -0.88
N LEU A 168 29.59 25.79 -1.00
CA LEU A 168 28.99 26.20 -2.26
C LEU A 168 28.82 27.72 -2.32
N TYR A 169 29.32 28.34 -3.39
CA TYR A 169 29.23 29.79 -3.64
C TYR A 169 28.26 30.08 -4.80
N LEU A 170 26.96 29.98 -4.53
CA LEU A 170 25.97 29.86 -5.60
C LEU A 170 25.33 31.21 -5.92
N THR A 171 25.39 31.61 -7.18
CA THR A 171 24.38 32.49 -7.78
C THR A 171 23.67 31.71 -8.88
N SER A 172 22.45 31.24 -8.60
CA SER A 172 21.59 30.57 -9.59
C SER A 172 22.20 29.30 -10.24
N GLU A 173 23.09 28.62 -9.53
CA GLU A 173 23.70 27.37 -9.99
C GLU A 173 22.90 26.18 -9.43
N SER A 174 22.79 25.13 -10.24
CA SER A 174 22.23 23.86 -9.80
C SER A 174 23.33 22.95 -9.27
N ILE A 175 23.01 22.16 -8.25
CA ILE A 175 23.86 21.06 -7.80
C ILE A 175 23.29 19.75 -8.33
N GLN A 176 24.17 18.86 -8.78
CA GLN A 176 23.78 17.49 -9.09
C GLN A 176 23.83 16.69 -7.78
N LEU A 177 22.71 16.07 -7.44
CA LEU A 177 22.59 15.17 -6.31
C LEU A 177 22.36 13.76 -6.80
N ASP A 178 23.00 12.81 -6.15
CA ASP A 178 22.80 11.37 -6.36
C ASP A 178 22.57 10.69 -5.01
N TRP A 179 21.81 9.60 -4.98
CA TRP A 179 21.62 8.77 -3.79
C TRP A 179 21.51 7.28 -4.12
N GLY A 180 21.67 6.42 -3.11
CA GLY A 180 21.43 4.99 -3.27
C GLY A 180 19.93 4.67 -3.37
N ALA A 181 19.58 3.72 -4.26
CA ALA A 181 18.20 3.31 -4.46
C ALA A 181 17.56 2.67 -3.22
N SER A 182 16.28 2.98 -3.00
CA SER A 182 15.41 2.27 -2.07
C SER A 182 14.75 1.06 -2.73
N THR A 183 14.25 0.13 -1.92
CA THR A 183 13.52 -1.06 -2.36
C THR A 183 12.14 -1.13 -1.70
N SER A 184 11.18 -1.77 -2.38
CA SER A 184 9.82 -2.00 -1.89
C SER A 184 9.61 -3.50 -1.72
N GLN A 185 9.06 -3.92 -0.58
CA GLN A 185 8.76 -5.32 -0.28
C GLN A 185 7.88 -5.98 -1.35
N ILE A 186 6.91 -5.22 -1.88
CA ILE A 186 5.94 -5.72 -2.87
C ILE A 186 6.33 -5.37 -4.31
N GLY A 187 7.53 -4.81 -4.53
CA GLY A 187 7.96 -4.32 -5.84
C GLY A 187 7.15 -3.13 -6.37
N ALA A 188 6.54 -2.35 -5.47
CA ALA A 188 5.85 -1.12 -5.88
C ALA A 188 6.87 -0.12 -6.46
N PRO A 189 6.52 0.65 -7.51
CA PRO A 189 7.36 1.74 -7.99
C PRO A 189 7.66 2.75 -6.86
N ILE A 190 8.89 3.25 -6.84
CA ILE A 190 9.39 4.18 -5.83
C ILE A 190 9.66 5.53 -6.48
N THR A 191 9.31 6.59 -5.76
CA THR A 191 9.74 7.96 -6.04
C THR A 191 10.37 8.59 -4.81
N TYR A 192 11.07 9.71 -4.97
CA TYR A 192 11.81 10.39 -3.91
C TYR A 192 11.34 11.83 -3.72
N ASP A 193 11.24 12.24 -2.46
CA ASP A 193 11.06 13.62 -2.04
C ASP A 193 12.40 14.13 -1.48
N ILE A 194 12.80 15.35 -1.87
CA ILE A 194 14.08 15.96 -1.50
C ILE A 194 13.81 17.31 -0.85
N ASP A 195 14.43 17.50 0.33
CA ASP A 195 14.39 18.76 1.08
C ASP A 195 15.81 19.26 1.34
N ILE A 196 15.94 20.58 1.47
CA ILE A 196 17.15 21.27 1.93
C ILE A 196 16.89 21.98 3.26
N TYR A 197 17.82 21.87 4.20
CA TYR A 197 17.81 22.64 5.43
C TYR A 197 18.53 23.96 5.20
N ASP A 198 17.87 25.09 5.47
CA ASP A 198 18.44 26.43 5.27
C ASP A 198 19.22 26.96 6.48
N GLY A 199 19.48 26.10 7.48
CA GLY A 199 20.04 26.47 8.79
C GLY A 199 18.95 26.76 9.84
N SER A 200 17.69 26.81 9.44
CA SER A 200 16.54 27.04 10.34
C SER A 200 15.38 26.07 10.09
N ALA A 201 15.02 25.82 8.84
CA ALA A 201 13.88 25.01 8.43
C ALA A 201 14.22 24.13 7.22
N TRP A 202 13.46 23.04 7.07
CA TRP A 202 13.50 22.19 5.88
C TRP A 202 12.57 22.75 4.80
N LEU A 203 13.11 22.94 3.61
CA LEU A 203 12.42 23.44 2.42
C LEU A 203 12.39 22.36 1.35
N SER A 204 11.21 22.05 0.82
CA SER A 204 11.10 21.08 -0.27
C SER A 204 11.65 21.67 -1.57
N VAL A 205 12.56 20.93 -2.21
CA VAL A 205 13.22 21.35 -3.47
C VAL A 205 12.84 20.45 -4.66
N ALA A 206 12.41 19.22 -4.39
CA ALA A 206 11.83 18.34 -5.40
C ALA A 206 10.91 17.30 -4.74
N THR A 207 9.91 16.84 -5.49
CA THR A 207 8.99 15.79 -5.04
C THR A 207 8.76 14.79 -6.16
N SER A 208 8.44 13.55 -5.79
CA SER A 208 8.10 12.48 -6.73
C SER A 208 9.15 12.23 -7.84
N VAL A 209 10.44 12.37 -7.51
CA VAL A 209 11.54 12.07 -8.44
C VAL A 209 11.64 10.56 -8.63
N SER A 210 11.58 10.06 -9.87
CA SER A 210 11.62 8.62 -10.16
C SER A 210 13.02 8.05 -10.34
N ASP A 211 14.01 8.90 -10.55
CA ASP A 211 15.42 8.53 -10.68
C ASP A 211 16.12 8.61 -9.30
N ILE A 212 17.34 8.10 -9.23
CA ILE A 212 18.24 8.20 -8.08
C ILE A 212 19.20 9.39 -8.17
N SER A 213 18.93 10.31 -9.11
CA SER A 213 19.70 11.52 -9.32
C SER A 213 18.80 12.69 -9.74
N ILE A 214 19.19 13.91 -9.39
CA ILE A 214 18.51 15.13 -9.83
C ILE A 214 19.42 16.36 -9.77
N SER A 215 19.23 17.28 -10.72
CA SER A 215 19.83 18.61 -10.65
C SER A 215 18.90 19.55 -9.87
N VAL A 216 19.31 19.98 -8.68
CA VAL A 216 18.53 20.84 -7.79
C VAL A 216 19.01 22.27 -7.90
N ILE A 217 18.08 23.21 -8.07
CA ILE A 217 18.36 24.65 -7.93
C ILE A 217 18.26 25.01 -6.45
N ILE A 218 19.36 25.50 -5.88
CA ILE A 218 19.37 25.95 -4.48
C ILE A 218 18.59 27.27 -4.35
N PRO A 219 17.63 27.37 -3.40
CA PRO A 219 16.92 28.61 -3.14
C PRO A 219 17.87 29.76 -2.80
N ARG A 220 17.71 30.90 -3.48
CA ARG A 220 18.62 32.06 -3.40
C ARG A 220 18.77 32.70 -2.02
N HIS A 221 17.88 32.42 -1.07
CA HIS A 221 17.91 33.03 0.25
C HIS A 221 18.74 32.23 1.27
N ILE A 222 19.21 31.04 0.90
CA ILE A 222 19.97 30.19 1.80
C ILE A 222 21.41 30.71 1.89
N ASN A 223 21.80 31.14 3.07
CA ASN A 223 23.14 31.61 3.39
C ASN A 223 23.47 31.18 4.83
N THR A 224 24.12 30.02 4.96
CA THR A 224 24.35 29.34 6.24
C THR A 224 25.58 28.45 6.16
N ASP A 225 26.22 28.20 7.29
CA ASP A 225 27.31 27.23 7.45
C ASP A 225 26.83 25.82 7.82
N ASN A 226 25.53 25.64 8.05
CA ASN A 226 24.91 24.40 8.54
C ASN A 226 23.75 23.94 7.62
N ALA A 227 23.96 23.99 6.31
CA ALA A 227 23.00 23.44 5.35
C ALA A 227 23.06 21.92 5.34
N LYS A 228 21.93 21.28 5.03
CA LYS A 228 21.80 19.81 4.87
C LYS A 228 20.85 19.48 3.75
N ILE A 229 21.02 18.32 3.13
CA ILE A 229 20.03 17.72 2.24
C ILE A 229 19.45 16.49 2.93
N ARG A 230 18.18 16.23 2.69
CA ARG A 230 17.58 14.93 3.01
C ARG A 230 16.74 14.39 1.87
N VAL A 231 16.75 13.07 1.73
CA VAL A 231 15.99 12.33 0.72
C VAL A 231 15.15 11.26 1.42
N GLN A 232 13.89 11.12 1.03
CA GLN A 232 12.99 10.07 1.50
C GLN A 232 12.36 9.38 0.29
N ALA A 233 12.26 8.05 0.35
CA ALA A 233 11.54 7.26 -0.64
C ALA A 233 10.05 7.15 -0.29
N LYS A 234 9.21 7.09 -1.32
CA LYS A 234 7.77 6.91 -1.25
C LYS A 234 7.33 5.86 -2.27
N ASP A 235 6.42 4.96 -1.87
CA ASP A 235 5.78 4.03 -2.80
C ASP A 235 4.44 4.54 -3.34
N THR A 236 3.88 3.79 -4.30
CA THR A 236 2.58 4.09 -4.91
C THR A 236 1.39 3.93 -3.97
N VAL A 237 1.56 3.25 -2.83
CA VAL A 237 0.52 3.10 -1.79
C VAL A 237 0.54 4.28 -0.82
N GLY A 238 1.61 5.07 -0.83
CA GLY A 238 1.80 6.28 -0.04
C GLY A 238 2.66 6.10 1.21
N ASN A 239 3.22 4.92 1.44
CA ASN A 239 4.15 4.71 2.54
C ASN A 239 5.47 5.43 2.25
N LYS A 240 6.13 5.87 3.32
CA LYS A 240 7.34 6.70 3.27
C LYS A 240 8.45 6.07 4.11
N SER A 241 9.65 5.99 3.55
CA SER A 241 10.84 5.54 4.28
C SER A 241 11.23 6.54 5.37
N PRO A 242 12.16 6.22 6.29
CA PRO A 242 12.91 7.26 6.99
C PRO A 242 13.68 8.16 6.00
N TYR A 243 13.97 9.40 6.39
CA TYR A 243 14.85 10.26 5.63
C TYR A 243 16.30 9.78 5.73
N LYS A 244 17.04 9.83 4.64
CA LYS A 244 18.50 9.84 4.62
C LYS A 244 18.96 11.30 4.62
N GLU A 245 19.83 11.68 5.53
CA GLU A 245 20.41 13.03 5.58
C GLU A 245 21.86 13.01 5.10
N SER A 246 22.29 14.11 4.47
CA SER A 246 23.69 14.35 4.15
C SER A 246 24.47 14.77 5.40
N GLN A 247 25.80 14.89 5.24
CA GLN A 247 26.60 15.69 6.15
C GLN A 247 26.24 17.18 6.01
N ASP A 248 26.64 17.95 7.01
CA ASP A 248 26.53 19.40 7.05
C ASP A 248 27.45 20.01 5.98
N PHE A 249 27.01 21.08 5.33
CA PHE A 249 27.81 21.85 4.38
C PHE A 249 27.44 23.33 4.43
N SER A 250 28.30 24.16 3.87
CA SER A 250 28.07 25.61 3.86
C SER A 250 27.57 26.10 2.51
N ILE A 251 26.60 27.01 2.53
CA ILE A 251 26.10 27.74 1.36
C ILE A 251 26.27 29.21 1.64
N TYR A 252 27.00 29.90 0.77
CA TYR A 252 27.18 31.34 0.87
C TYR A 252 26.76 32.03 -0.42
N ASP A 253 26.22 33.25 -0.28
CA ASP A 253 25.99 34.13 -1.40
C ASP A 253 27.29 34.32 -2.20
N LYS A 254 27.26 34.06 -3.50
CA LYS A 254 28.39 34.42 -4.37
C LYS A 254 28.53 35.94 -4.37
N MET A 255 29.62 36.45 -3.80
CA MET A 255 29.95 37.88 -3.90
C MET A 255 30.62 38.16 -5.24
N LEU A 256 30.05 39.06 -6.04
CA LEU A 256 30.73 39.58 -7.21
C LEU A 256 31.72 40.66 -6.76
N LEU A 257 33.01 40.40 -6.93
CA LEU A 257 34.07 41.36 -6.68
C LEU A 257 34.53 41.96 -8.01
N ILE A 258 34.51 43.28 -8.12
CA ILE A 258 35.14 44.01 -9.23
C ILE A 258 36.31 44.79 -8.68
N ARG A 259 37.46 44.67 -9.34
CA ARG A 259 38.64 45.49 -9.08
C ARG A 259 38.71 46.61 -10.13
N ASP A 260 38.66 47.84 -9.66
CA ASP A 260 38.89 49.04 -10.45
C ASP A 260 40.17 49.73 -9.92
N ARG A 261 41.29 49.46 -10.59
CA ARG A 261 42.64 49.82 -10.12
C ARG A 261 42.91 49.30 -8.71
N GLU A 262 43.11 50.19 -7.74
CA GLU A 262 43.34 49.84 -6.33
C GLU A 262 42.05 49.65 -5.52
N THR A 263 40.90 49.95 -6.10
CA THR A 263 39.61 49.84 -5.41
C THR A 263 38.99 48.47 -5.66
N VAL A 264 38.68 47.71 -4.60
CA VAL A 264 37.85 46.51 -4.69
C VAL A 264 36.42 46.90 -4.33
N LYS A 265 35.46 46.53 -5.17
CA LYS A 265 34.03 46.74 -4.91
C LYS A 265 33.34 45.38 -4.86
N SER A 266 32.45 45.21 -3.89
CA SER A 266 31.50 44.10 -3.84
C SER A 266 30.13 44.53 -4.34
N TYR A 267 29.43 43.64 -5.02
CA TYR A 267 28.03 43.82 -5.38
C TYR A 267 27.15 42.90 -4.54
N LYS A 268 26.22 43.47 -3.78
CA LYS A 268 25.21 42.72 -3.01
C LYS A 268 23.87 43.47 -3.05
N ASN A 269 22.78 42.75 -3.32
CA ASN A 269 21.41 43.28 -3.30
C ASN A 269 21.18 44.54 -4.15
N GLY A 270 21.77 44.61 -5.35
CA GLY A 270 21.60 45.78 -6.22
C GLY A 270 22.56 46.94 -5.94
N ILE A 271 23.39 46.84 -4.89
CA ILE A 271 24.22 47.94 -4.40
C ILE A 271 25.70 47.55 -4.51
N TRP A 272 26.51 48.45 -5.09
CA TRP A 272 27.97 48.37 -5.05
C TRP A 272 28.51 48.99 -3.76
N LYS A 273 29.38 48.26 -3.06
CA LYS A 273 30.11 48.75 -1.88
C LYS A 273 31.60 48.62 -2.11
N THR A 274 32.34 49.70 -1.89
CA THR A 274 33.80 49.66 -1.83
C THR A 274 34.23 48.91 -0.56
N ILE A 275 35.19 48.00 -0.70
CA ILE A 275 35.82 47.23 0.38
C ILE A 275 37.16 47.88 0.71
#